data_AF-A0A1Y0HGM0-F1
#
_entry.id   AF-A0A1Y0HGM0-F1
#
_cell.length_a   1.000
_cell.length_b   1.000
_cell.length_c   1.000
_cell.angle_alpha   90.00
_cell.angle_beta   90.00
_cell.angle_gamma   90.00
#
_symmetry.space_group_name_H-M   'P 1'
#
loop_
_entity.id
_entity.type
_entity.pdbx_description
1 polymer ?
#
loop_
_entity_poly.entity_id
_entity_poly.type
_entity_poly.pdbx_seq_one_letter_code
_entity_poly.pdbx_strand_id
1 'polypeptide(L)'
;MNEEELRIKIYEYLGLEIGSLPSESGNDWQRAEKEVLEDYKQKELEKVKNIKTTDYLTIDKQSDEFKAVLKSTFVGMQNLKSLATSRNDLEIHEINQLILTGDKDVLIGLAKNQKLTSEQIDLMIPRSVYLVKKHLITNQNLTDDQKSQLLILMNNSSLDYGDLIKLVS
;
A
#
# COMPACT_ATOMS: atom_id res chain seq x y z
N MET A 1 -2.16 12.03 -5.76
CA MET A 1 -1.92 13.47 -5.99
C MET A 1 -0.87 13.93 -5.00
N ASN A 2 0.21 14.54 -5.47
CA ASN A 2 1.21 15.18 -4.62
C ASN A 2 0.79 16.62 -4.26
N GLU A 3 1.56 17.29 -3.40
CA GLU A 3 1.22 18.63 -2.87
C GLU A 3 1.23 19.71 -3.97
N GLU A 4 2.17 19.64 -4.91
CA GLU A 4 2.27 20.59 -6.02
C GLU A 4 1.10 20.44 -7.02
N GLU A 5 0.73 19.21 -7.37
CA GLU A 5 -0.44 18.90 -8.18
C GLU A 5 -1.74 19.36 -7.52
N LEU A 6 -1.87 19.16 -6.19
CA LEU A 6 -3.02 19.62 -5.42
C LEU A 6 -3.12 21.15 -5.48
N ARG A 7 -2.00 21.84 -5.23
CA ARG A 7 -1.92 23.30 -5.28
C ARG A 7 -2.35 23.86 -6.64
N ILE A 8 -1.85 23.30 -7.74
CA ILE A 8 -2.23 23.70 -9.10
C ILE A 8 -3.74 23.55 -9.32
N LYS A 9 -4.32 22.40 -8.93
CA LYS A 9 -5.75 22.14 -9.10
C LYS A 9 -6.63 23.04 -8.25
N ILE A 10 -6.18 23.46 -7.07
CA ILE A 10 -6.90 24.43 -6.24
C ILE A 10 -7.02 25.78 -6.98
N TYR A 11 -5.92 26.26 -7.57
CA TYR A 11 -5.94 27.49 -8.38
C TYR A 11 -6.86 27.38 -9.60
N GLU A 12 -6.82 26.24 -10.32
CA GLU A 12 -7.73 25.97 -11.43
C GLU A 12 -9.20 25.97 -10.99
N TYR A 13 -9.52 25.32 -9.86
CA TYR A 13 -10.87 25.27 -9.30
C TYR A 13 -11.37 26.66 -8.88
N LEU A 14 -10.50 27.48 -8.29
CA LEU A 14 -10.81 28.85 -7.91
C LEU A 14 -10.88 29.81 -9.11
N GLY A 15 -10.44 29.38 -10.31
CA GLY A 15 -10.37 30.23 -11.51
C GLY A 15 -9.33 31.34 -11.39
N LEU A 16 -8.23 31.09 -10.68
CA LEU A 16 -7.19 32.07 -10.36
C LEU A 16 -5.85 31.71 -11.00
N GLU A 17 -5.03 32.71 -11.26
CA GLU A 17 -3.63 32.49 -11.66
C GLU A 17 -2.80 32.01 -10.48
N ILE A 18 -1.86 31.10 -10.73
CA ILE A 18 -0.98 30.56 -9.69
C ILE A 18 -0.21 31.71 -9.03
N GLY A 19 -0.29 31.79 -7.70
CA GLY A 19 0.35 32.85 -6.91
C GLY A 19 -0.42 34.16 -6.83
N SER A 20 -1.62 34.26 -7.39
CA SER A 20 -2.44 35.48 -7.32
C SER A 20 -3.07 35.73 -5.94
N LEU A 21 -3.10 34.70 -5.09
CA LEU A 21 -3.65 34.82 -3.74
C LEU A 21 -2.61 35.40 -2.77
N PRO A 22 -3.02 36.33 -1.89
CA PRO A 22 -2.14 36.84 -0.84
C PRO A 22 -1.81 35.79 0.23
N SER A 23 -2.61 34.73 0.34
CA SER A 23 -2.36 33.60 1.26
C SER A 23 -3.09 32.34 0.80
N GLU A 24 -2.41 31.20 0.85
CA GLU A 24 -2.92 29.85 0.55
C GLU A 24 -3.37 29.11 1.82
N SER A 25 -4.18 29.79 2.64
CA SER A 25 -4.62 29.26 3.95
C SER A 25 -5.96 29.78 4.44
N GLY A 26 -6.60 30.67 3.67
CA GLY A 26 -7.90 31.23 4.02
C GLY A 26 -9.05 30.24 3.86
N ASN A 27 -10.24 30.64 4.31
CA ASN A 27 -11.44 29.80 4.23
C ASN A 27 -11.76 29.32 2.80
N ASP A 28 -11.60 30.20 1.80
CA ASP A 28 -11.83 29.84 0.39
C ASP A 28 -10.80 28.82 -0.13
N TRP A 29 -9.54 28.93 0.32
CA TRP A 29 -8.49 27.96 0.00
C TRP A 29 -8.82 26.59 0.62
N GLN A 30 -9.15 26.55 1.91
CA GLN A 30 -9.50 25.31 2.60
C GLN A 30 -10.75 24.65 2.00
N ARG A 31 -11.75 25.45 1.60
CA ARG A 31 -12.94 24.94 0.90
C ARG A 31 -12.54 24.34 -0.45
N ALA A 32 -11.77 25.06 -1.26
CA ALA A 32 -11.34 24.59 -2.57
C ALA A 32 -10.45 23.34 -2.47
N GLU A 33 -9.51 23.30 -1.52
CA GLU A 33 -8.70 22.13 -1.22
C GLU A 33 -9.56 20.90 -0.94
N LYS A 34 -10.55 21.06 -0.04
CA LYS A 34 -11.48 19.97 0.30
C LYS A 34 -12.27 19.51 -0.92
N GLU A 35 -12.82 20.44 -1.70
CA GLU A 35 -13.61 20.11 -2.89
C GLU A 35 -12.76 19.45 -3.96
N VAL A 36 -11.55 19.95 -4.26
CA VAL A 36 -10.62 19.33 -5.21
C VAL A 36 -10.21 17.93 -4.77
N LEU A 37 -9.96 17.71 -3.47
CA LEU A 37 -9.66 16.38 -2.93
C LEU A 37 -10.87 15.44 -3.02
N GLU A 38 -12.07 15.94 -2.75
CA GLU A 38 -13.31 15.17 -2.85
C GLU A 38 -13.61 14.80 -4.31
N ASP A 39 -13.44 15.74 -5.25
CA ASP A 39 -13.55 15.54 -6.69
C ASP A 39 -12.53 14.53 -7.20
N TYR A 40 -11.28 14.66 -6.75
CA TYR A 40 -10.22 13.70 -7.08
C TYR A 40 -10.58 12.31 -6.55
N LYS A 41 -11.03 12.21 -5.29
CA LYS A 41 -11.49 10.97 -4.69
C LYS A 41 -12.67 10.38 -5.44
N GLN A 42 -13.64 11.20 -5.86
CA GLN A 42 -14.79 10.75 -6.64
C GLN A 42 -14.37 10.27 -8.02
N LYS A 43 -13.51 10.99 -8.73
CA LYS A 43 -12.96 10.55 -10.03
C LYS A 43 -12.17 9.25 -9.91
N GLU A 44 -11.35 9.13 -8.87
CA GLU A 44 -10.64 7.87 -8.57
C GLU A 44 -11.63 6.76 -8.25
N LEU A 45 -12.66 7.02 -7.45
CA LEU A 45 -13.72 6.05 -7.17
C LEU A 45 -14.53 5.69 -8.42
N GLU A 46 -14.81 6.63 -9.32
CA GLU A 46 -15.54 6.40 -10.57
C GLU A 46 -14.76 5.53 -11.55
N LYS A 47 -13.42 5.67 -11.59
CA LYS A 47 -12.54 4.71 -12.28
C LYS A 47 -12.73 3.28 -11.73
N VAL A 48 -13.13 3.14 -10.47
CA VAL A 48 -13.44 1.84 -9.83
C VAL A 48 -14.93 1.49 -9.87
N LYS A 49 -15.84 2.45 -10.02
CA LYS A 49 -17.29 2.24 -9.81
C LYS A 49 -17.92 1.36 -10.89
N ASN A 50 -17.33 1.32 -12.08
CA ASN A 50 -17.71 0.43 -13.17
C ASN A 50 -16.96 -0.91 -13.17
N ILE A 51 -16.14 -1.17 -12.16
CA ILE A 51 -15.48 -2.45 -11.93
C ILE A 51 -16.56 -3.39 -11.37
N LYS A 52 -17.38 -3.96 -12.28
CA LYS A 52 -18.34 -5.03 -11.99
C LYS A 52 -17.62 -6.16 -11.27
N THR A 53 -17.64 -6.22 -9.94
CA THR A 53 -17.10 -7.34 -9.14
C THR A 53 -15.90 -7.99 -9.84
N THR A 54 -14.94 -7.17 -10.28
CA THR A 54 -13.86 -7.68 -11.10
C THR A 54 -13.09 -8.55 -10.17
N ASP A 55 -13.05 -9.84 -10.48
CA ASP A 55 -12.28 -10.76 -9.70
C ASP A 55 -10.80 -10.45 -9.96
N TYR A 56 -10.21 -9.66 -9.06
CA TYR A 56 -8.80 -9.29 -9.14
C TYR A 56 -7.86 -10.51 -9.03
N LEU A 57 -8.40 -11.68 -8.68
CA LEU A 57 -7.68 -12.94 -8.80
C LEU A 57 -7.50 -13.38 -10.26
N THR A 58 -8.39 -12.96 -11.17
CA THR A 58 -8.46 -13.46 -12.56
C THR A 58 -8.41 -12.38 -13.64
N ILE A 59 -8.49 -11.10 -13.30
CA ILE A 59 -8.31 -10.01 -14.28
C ILE A 59 -6.97 -10.12 -15.01
N ASP A 60 -6.95 -9.73 -16.29
CA ASP A 60 -5.72 -9.60 -17.06
C ASP A 60 -4.79 -8.57 -16.40
N LYS A 61 -3.58 -9.00 -16.03
CA LYS A 61 -2.56 -8.12 -15.45
C LYS A 61 -2.12 -6.99 -16.38
N GLN A 62 -2.29 -7.18 -17.69
CA GLN A 62 -1.95 -6.17 -18.68
C GLN A 62 -3.00 -5.08 -18.81
N SER A 63 -4.17 -5.26 -18.19
CA SER A 63 -5.24 -4.27 -18.22
C SER A 63 -4.85 -2.98 -17.48
N ASP A 64 -5.43 -1.86 -17.93
CA ASP A 64 -5.20 -0.57 -17.31
C ASP A 64 -5.76 -0.52 -15.88
N GLU A 65 -6.82 -1.27 -15.60
CA GLU A 65 -7.44 -1.38 -14.27
C GLU A 65 -6.50 -2.07 -13.27
N PHE A 66 -5.86 -3.18 -13.65
CA PHE A 66 -4.93 -3.87 -12.77
C PHE A 66 -3.70 -3.00 -12.49
N LYS A 67 -3.13 -2.38 -13.54
CA LYS A 67 -2.00 -1.46 -13.42
C LYS A 67 -2.34 -0.24 -12.58
N ALA A 68 -3.54 0.32 -12.74
CA ALA A 68 -4.02 1.45 -11.95
C ALA A 68 -4.13 1.08 -10.47
N VAL A 69 -4.68 -0.09 -10.13
CA VAL A 69 -4.78 -0.53 -8.75
C VAL A 69 -3.40 -0.69 -8.11
N LEU A 70 -2.45 -1.37 -8.76
CA LEU A 70 -1.10 -1.57 -8.22
C LEU A 70 -0.40 -0.23 -7.93
N LYS A 71 -0.45 0.70 -8.89
CA LYS A 71 0.23 2.00 -8.82
C LYS A 71 -0.48 3.03 -7.95
N SER A 72 -1.78 2.88 -7.70
CA SER A 72 -2.55 3.90 -7.00
C SER A 72 -2.10 4.07 -5.55
N THR A 73 -1.91 5.31 -5.12
CA THR A 73 -1.68 5.65 -3.70
C THR A 73 -2.98 5.87 -2.93
N PHE A 74 -4.13 5.67 -3.58
CA PHE A 74 -5.43 5.90 -2.96
C PHE A 74 -5.74 4.81 -1.91
N VAL A 75 -5.98 5.24 -0.67
CA VAL A 75 -6.30 4.38 0.47
C VAL A 75 -7.48 3.45 0.18
N GLY A 76 -8.48 3.92 -0.59
CA GLY A 76 -9.64 3.10 -0.97
C GLY A 76 -9.31 1.88 -1.84
N MET A 77 -8.09 1.77 -2.38
CA MET A 77 -7.65 0.62 -3.18
C MET A 77 -6.97 -0.48 -2.34
N GLN A 78 -6.76 -0.29 -1.03
CA GLN A 78 -6.05 -1.25 -0.18
C GLN A 78 -6.67 -2.65 -0.22
N ASN A 79 -8.00 -2.74 -0.18
CA ASN A 79 -8.71 -4.02 -0.27
C ASN A 79 -8.41 -4.74 -1.59
N LEU A 80 -8.35 -4.00 -2.70
CA LEU A 80 -8.05 -4.56 -4.03
C LEU A 80 -6.59 -5.02 -4.12
N LYS A 81 -5.67 -4.24 -3.56
CA LYS A 81 -4.25 -4.62 -3.45
C LYS A 81 -4.06 -5.87 -2.61
N SER A 82 -4.78 -5.98 -1.48
CA SER A 82 -4.74 -7.18 -0.63
C SER A 82 -5.24 -8.42 -1.38
N LEU A 83 -6.33 -8.30 -2.15
CA LEU A 83 -6.80 -9.39 -3.02
C LEU A 83 -5.75 -9.79 -4.07
N ALA A 84 -5.11 -8.81 -4.72
CA ALA A 84 -4.08 -9.07 -5.72
C ALA A 84 -2.91 -9.90 -5.17
N THR A 85 -2.59 -9.82 -3.87
CA THR A 85 -1.53 -10.63 -3.24
C THR A 85 -1.78 -12.13 -3.30
N SER A 86 -3.00 -12.59 -3.59
CA SER A 86 -3.33 -14.02 -3.69
C SER A 86 -3.07 -14.59 -5.09
N ARG A 87 -2.70 -13.76 -6.05
CA ARG A 87 -2.41 -14.18 -7.42
C ARG A 87 -1.09 -14.92 -7.52
N ASN A 88 -1.06 -16.04 -8.23
CA ASN A 88 0.14 -16.86 -8.40
C ASN A 88 1.07 -16.38 -9.53
N ASP A 89 0.61 -15.42 -10.34
CA ASP A 89 1.29 -14.92 -11.53
C ASP A 89 1.95 -13.56 -11.31
N LEU A 90 2.03 -13.05 -10.07
CA LEU A 90 2.71 -11.78 -9.77
C LEU A 90 4.20 -11.86 -10.09
N GLU A 91 4.69 -10.83 -10.77
CA GLU A 91 6.11 -10.66 -11.05
C GLU A 91 6.82 -9.97 -9.89
N ILE A 92 8.15 -10.17 -9.82
CA ILE A 92 9.01 -9.60 -8.76
C ILE A 92 8.78 -8.10 -8.62
N HIS A 93 8.70 -7.37 -9.75
CA HIS A 93 8.55 -5.92 -9.73
C HIS A 93 7.17 -5.47 -9.18
N GLU A 94 6.13 -6.26 -9.38
CA GLU A 94 4.77 -5.98 -8.87
C GLU A 94 4.69 -6.27 -7.37
N ILE A 95 5.30 -7.37 -6.92
CA ILE A 95 5.44 -7.68 -5.49
C ILE A 95 6.21 -6.56 -4.79
N ASN A 96 7.31 -6.07 -5.38
CA ASN A 96 8.07 -4.97 -4.82
C ASN A 96 7.22 -3.69 -4.69
N GLN A 97 6.42 -3.35 -5.70
CA GLN A 97 5.49 -2.22 -5.63
C GLN A 97 4.48 -2.39 -4.48
N LEU A 98 3.92 -3.59 -4.32
CA LEU A 98 2.99 -3.91 -3.24
C LEU A 98 3.64 -3.79 -1.85
N ILE A 99 4.87 -4.28 -1.67
CA ILE A 99 5.63 -4.13 -0.42
C ILE A 99 5.86 -2.65 -0.09
N LEU A 100 6.20 -1.84 -1.10
CA LEU A 100 6.49 -0.43 -0.93
C LEU A 100 5.28 0.40 -0.50
N THR A 101 4.06 -0.10 -0.70
CA THR A 101 2.85 0.56 -0.15
C THR A 101 2.87 0.64 1.37
N GLY A 102 3.57 -0.29 2.05
CA GLY A 102 3.64 -0.36 3.51
C GLY A 102 2.31 -0.71 4.18
N ASP A 103 1.28 -1.06 3.41
CA ASP A 103 -0.03 -1.41 3.95
C ASP A 103 0.00 -2.77 4.65
N LYS A 104 -0.49 -2.83 5.89
CA LYS A 104 -0.41 -4.04 6.71
C LYS A 104 -1.13 -5.23 6.09
N ASP A 105 -2.28 -5.01 5.44
CA ASP A 105 -3.12 -6.09 4.90
C ASP A 105 -2.54 -6.62 3.59
N VAL A 106 -1.89 -5.74 2.82
CA VAL A 106 -1.03 -6.14 1.68
C VAL A 106 0.17 -6.95 2.17
N LEU A 107 0.91 -6.49 3.18
CA LEU A 107 2.07 -7.21 3.71
C LEU A 107 1.69 -8.60 4.28
N ILE A 108 0.56 -8.69 4.98
CA ILE A 108 0.03 -9.97 5.47
C ILE A 108 -0.28 -10.90 4.30
N GLY A 109 -0.98 -10.39 3.27
CA GLY A 109 -1.34 -11.16 2.08
C GLY A 109 -0.12 -11.68 1.33
N LEU A 110 0.90 -10.84 1.12
CA LEU A 110 2.16 -11.23 0.49
C LEU A 110 2.89 -12.32 1.28
N ALA A 111 3.10 -12.11 2.59
CA ALA A 111 3.79 -13.10 3.44
C ALA A 111 3.05 -14.44 3.51
N LYS A 112 1.71 -14.41 3.40
CA LYS A 112 0.87 -15.60 3.45
C LYS A 112 0.86 -16.38 2.13
N ASN A 113 0.76 -15.68 0.99
CA ASN A 113 0.37 -16.27 -0.29
C ASN A 113 1.52 -16.37 -1.30
N GLN A 114 2.54 -15.52 -1.20
CA GLN A 114 3.63 -15.44 -2.18
C GLN A 114 4.86 -16.21 -1.72
N LYS A 115 5.70 -16.63 -2.67
CA LYS A 115 7.07 -17.06 -2.39
C LYS A 115 7.99 -15.86 -2.54
N LEU A 116 8.37 -15.26 -1.42
CA LEU A 116 9.15 -14.03 -1.42
C LEU A 116 10.64 -14.33 -1.61
N THR A 117 11.33 -13.42 -2.29
CA THR A 117 12.80 -13.44 -2.34
C THR A 117 13.40 -12.95 -1.01
N SER A 118 14.68 -13.25 -0.77
CA SER A 118 15.37 -12.74 0.43
C SER A 118 15.27 -11.22 0.53
N GLU A 119 15.53 -10.52 -0.56
CA GLU A 119 15.46 -9.04 -0.62
C GLU A 119 14.06 -8.51 -0.29
N GLN A 120 13.01 -9.20 -0.75
CA GLN A 120 11.63 -8.83 -0.44
C GLN A 120 11.30 -9.01 1.04
N ILE A 121 11.80 -10.09 1.64
CA ILE A 121 11.65 -10.34 3.08
C ILE A 121 12.37 -9.26 3.88
N ASP A 122 13.59 -8.90 3.48
CA ASP A 122 14.38 -7.84 4.12
C ASP A 122 13.65 -6.49 4.09
N LEU A 123 12.95 -6.18 2.99
CA LEU A 123 12.12 -4.97 2.88
C LEU A 123 10.88 -5.02 3.80
N MET A 124 10.33 -6.20 4.08
CA MET A 124 9.11 -6.38 4.87
C MET A 124 9.37 -6.39 6.37
N ILE A 125 10.50 -6.95 6.83
CA ILE A 125 10.81 -7.14 8.26
C ILE A 125 10.66 -5.85 9.08
N PRO A 126 11.23 -4.69 8.69
CA PRO A 126 11.15 -3.47 9.49
C PRO A 126 9.73 -2.93 9.68
N ARG A 127 8.81 -3.26 8.78
CA ARG A 127 7.41 -2.80 8.76
C ARG A 127 6.43 -3.89 9.20
N SER A 128 6.94 -5.05 9.60
CA SER A 128 6.13 -6.22 9.88
C SER A 128 5.30 -6.03 11.16
N VAL A 129 3.98 -6.19 11.07
CA VAL A 129 3.11 -6.40 12.24
C VAL A 129 3.15 -7.87 12.67
N TYR A 130 2.56 -8.20 13.82
CA TYR A 130 2.56 -9.58 14.35
C TYR A 130 2.17 -10.64 13.30
N LEU A 131 1.08 -10.41 12.54
CA LEU A 131 0.63 -11.37 11.53
C LEU A 131 1.60 -11.50 10.35
N VAL A 132 2.27 -10.42 9.96
CA VAL A 132 3.32 -10.47 8.93
C VAL A 132 4.47 -11.33 9.44
N LYS A 133 4.96 -11.09 10.67
CA LYS A 133 6.02 -11.89 11.28
C LYS A 133 5.64 -13.36 11.34
N LYS A 134 4.43 -13.67 11.82
CA LYS A 134 3.91 -15.04 11.87
C LYS A 134 3.97 -15.72 10.51
N HIS A 135 3.46 -15.08 9.46
CA HIS A 135 3.46 -15.67 8.12
C HIS A 135 4.84 -15.75 7.49
N LEU A 136 5.73 -14.78 7.74
CA LEU A 136 7.13 -14.88 7.33
C LEU A 136 7.81 -16.12 7.95
N ILE A 137 7.60 -16.35 9.24
CA ILE A 137 8.19 -17.48 9.97
C ILE A 137 7.60 -18.82 9.50
N THR A 138 6.29 -18.90 9.27
CA THR A 138 5.64 -20.18 8.97
C THR A 138 5.65 -20.54 7.49
N ASN A 139 5.70 -19.56 6.58
CA ASN A 139 5.48 -19.79 5.15
C ASN A 139 6.70 -19.46 4.28
N GLN A 140 7.73 -18.80 4.81
CA GLN A 140 8.90 -18.37 4.04
C GLN A 140 10.18 -19.07 4.51
N ASN A 141 11.14 -19.15 3.59
CA ASN A 141 12.49 -19.64 3.92
C ASN A 141 13.36 -18.46 4.37
N LEU A 142 13.48 -18.29 5.69
CA LEU A 142 14.25 -17.21 6.29
C LEU A 142 15.73 -17.57 6.39
N THR A 143 16.59 -16.60 6.08
CA THR A 143 18.02 -16.66 6.40
C THR A 143 18.25 -16.48 7.90
N ASP A 144 19.42 -16.89 8.40
CA ASP A 144 19.74 -16.72 9.83
C ASP A 144 19.84 -15.24 10.24
N ASP A 145 20.23 -14.36 9.31
CA ASP A 145 20.21 -12.91 9.52
C ASP A 145 18.76 -12.40 9.68
N GLN A 146 17.85 -12.80 8.80
CA GLN A 146 16.43 -12.42 8.87
C GLN A 146 15.76 -12.92 10.16
N LYS A 147 16.08 -14.16 10.56
CA LYS A 147 15.63 -14.71 11.86
C LYS A 147 16.14 -13.85 13.01
N SER A 148 17.41 -13.48 12.99
CA SER A 148 18.03 -12.64 14.02
C SER A 148 17.36 -11.26 14.09
N GLN A 149 17.12 -10.62 12.94
CA GLN A 149 16.39 -9.35 12.86
C GLN A 149 14.97 -9.45 13.44
N LEU A 150 14.23 -10.51 13.10
CA LEU A 150 12.89 -10.75 13.63
C LEU A 150 12.92 -10.97 15.15
N LEU A 151 13.87 -11.74 15.68
CA LEU A 151 14.04 -11.96 17.11
C LEU A 151 14.33 -10.65 17.85
N ILE A 152 15.20 -9.80 17.32
CA ILE A 152 15.50 -8.48 17.89
C ILE A 152 14.21 -7.63 17.96
N LEU A 153 13.45 -7.56 16.86
CA LEU A 153 12.20 -6.80 16.82
C LEU A 153 11.13 -7.34 17.78
N MET A 154 11.03 -8.66 17.92
CA MET A 154 10.06 -9.31 18.81
C MET A 154 10.42 -9.11 20.29
N ASN A 155 11.70 -9.28 20.66
CA ASN A 155 12.17 -9.10 22.03
C ASN A 155 12.12 -7.65 22.50
N ASN A 156 12.27 -6.69 21.58
CA ASN A 156 12.19 -5.26 21.90
C ASN A 156 10.76 -4.69 21.85
N SER A 157 9.76 -5.53 21.57
CA SER A 157 8.36 -5.10 21.51
C SER A 157 7.68 -5.23 22.87
N SER A 158 6.67 -4.39 23.11
CA SER A 158 5.77 -4.52 24.28
C SER A 158 4.72 -5.62 24.12
N LEU A 159 4.59 -6.21 22.92
CA LEU A 159 3.65 -7.29 22.64
C LEU A 159 4.27 -8.65 22.99
N ASP A 160 3.42 -9.61 23.36
CA ASP A 160 3.85 -10.98 23.59
C ASP A 160 4.07 -11.71 22.26
N TYR A 161 5.33 -12.08 22.01
CA TYR A 161 5.79 -12.85 20.85
C TYR A 161 6.33 -14.24 21.26
N GLY A 162 6.06 -14.69 22.49
CA GLY A 162 6.67 -15.91 23.03
C GLY A 162 6.37 -17.17 22.23
N ASP A 163 5.26 -17.21 21.49
CA ASP A 163 4.93 -18.28 20.56
C ASP A 163 5.78 -18.23 19.28
N LEU A 164 5.95 -17.06 18.68
CA LEU A 164 6.74 -16.88 17.46
C LEU A 164 8.24 -17.02 17.72
N ILE A 165 8.75 -16.52 18.84
CA ILE A 165 10.17 -16.62 19.21
C ILE A 165 10.60 -18.10 19.27
N LYS A 166 9.76 -18.98 19.82
CA LYS A 166 10.00 -20.43 19.89
C LYS A 166 10.04 -21.12 18.53
N LEU A 167 9.41 -20.56 17.51
CA LEU A 167 9.41 -21.11 16.15
C LEU A 167 10.65 -20.68 15.35
N VAL A 168 11.30 -19.59 15.76
CA VAL A 168 12.47 -19.02 15.10
C VAL A 168 13.78 -19.47 15.75
N SER A 169 13.76 -19.67 17.06
CA SER A 169 14.90 -20.12 17.89
C SER A 169 15.17 -21.60 17.70
#